data_AF-A0A922E438-F1
#
_entry.id   AF-A0A922E438-F1
#
_cell.length_a   1.000
_cell.length_b   1.000
_cell.length_c   1.000
_cell.angle_alpha   90.00
_cell.angle_beta   90.00
_cell.angle_gamma   90.00
#
_symmetry.space_group_name_H-M   'P 1'
#
loop_
_entity.id
_entity.type
_entity.pdbx_description
1 polymer ?
#
loop_
_entity_poly.entity_id
_entity_poly.type
_entity_poly.pdbx_seq_one_letter_code
_entity_poly.pdbx_strand_id
1 'polypeptide(L)'
;MEMFQPNMFETHHLMLDMMMTPKSSDSELVKIIRDQDDFETGTGTEIMEAPSGEDQDPNQSSKRKPYHRHTQRQIQEMETFFKECPHPDDKQRKELSRQLGLEPLQVKFWFQNKRTQMKAQNERHENAILKAENEKLRAENNRFKESLGNTSCPNCGGPAAPGEMSFDEQHLRIENARLREEVDRISGIVAKYFGKPLTSYSHLSPPVPSRSLDLGVGNFGAQTGFVGEIYGGNDLLRSVSGPHEADKPMIVELAVAAMEELVRMAHGGEPLWVSCANSTEILNEEEYLRTFPRGIGPKPLGLKSEASRESAVVVMNHINLVEILMDVKRWSTVFCGIVSRAMTVDVLSTGVAGNYNGALQVMTAEFQVPSPLVPTRENYFVRYCKQHADGTWAVVDVSLDNLRPSLISRSRRRPSGCLIQELPNGYSKVTWIEHVDVDDRAVHSIYRPLVNSGIAFGAKRWVATLDRQCERLASSMANNIPAGDLCVITSTEGRKSMLKLAERMVMSFCTGVGASTSHAWTTLSATGPDEVRVMTRKSTDDPGRPLGIVLSAATSFWIPVPTKRVFDFLRYENSRTQVFACEAYLHRFLLLC
;
A
#
# COMPACT_ATOMS: atom_id res chain seq x y z
N MET A 1 49.28 55.62 -0.82
CA MET A 1 48.91 57.02 -0.57
C MET A 1 47.44 57.02 -0.13
N GLU A 2 47.21 57.66 0.99
CA GLU A 2 46.01 57.77 1.83
C GLU A 2 44.68 58.00 1.07
N MET A 3 43.61 57.31 1.50
CA MET A 3 42.47 57.82 2.29
C MET A 3 41.40 58.58 1.50
N PHE A 4 40.13 58.26 1.81
CA PHE A 4 39.05 59.17 2.25
C PHE A 4 37.66 58.74 1.72
N GLN A 5 36.81 58.25 2.64
CA GLN A 5 35.39 58.62 2.68
C GLN A 5 35.30 60.07 3.18
N PRO A 6 34.23 60.85 2.87
CA PRO A 6 33.17 61.04 3.89
C PRO A 6 31.74 61.34 3.37
N ASN A 7 30.76 60.74 4.05
CA ASN A 7 29.59 61.35 4.74
C ASN A 7 28.84 62.59 4.18
N MET A 8 27.49 62.52 4.20
CA MET A 8 26.54 63.40 4.97
C MET A 8 25.12 63.48 4.35
N PHE A 9 24.07 63.09 5.08
CA PHE A 9 23.07 63.99 5.70
C PHE A 9 21.81 63.24 6.17
N GLU A 10 21.55 63.35 7.48
CA GLU A 10 20.26 63.14 8.15
C GLU A 10 19.28 64.29 7.85
N THR A 11 17.97 64.04 7.94
CA THR A 11 17.04 65.01 8.55
C THR A 11 15.82 64.33 9.18
N HIS A 12 15.55 64.73 10.42
CA HIS A 12 14.46 64.36 11.33
C HIS A 12 13.07 64.91 10.92
N HIS A 13 11.98 64.24 11.35
CA HIS A 13 10.98 64.88 12.23
C HIS A 13 10.08 63.90 12.98
N LEU A 14 9.90 64.21 14.28
CA LEU A 14 9.06 63.58 15.30
C LEU A 14 7.59 64.05 15.24
N MET A 15 6.67 63.20 15.74
CA MET A 15 5.84 63.37 16.96
C MET A 15 4.31 63.16 16.84
N LEU A 16 3.84 62.27 17.73
CA LEU A 16 2.71 62.38 18.66
C LEU A 16 1.39 61.60 18.43
N ASP A 17 1.00 61.06 19.58
CA ASP A 17 -0.02 60.13 20.04
C ASP A 17 -1.38 60.82 20.31
N MET A 18 -2.52 60.12 20.11
CA MET A 18 -3.75 60.23 20.92
C MET A 18 -4.92 59.37 20.39
N MET A 19 -5.24 58.32 21.16
CA MET A 19 -6.57 57.83 21.61
C MET A 19 -7.83 57.93 20.70
N MET A 20 -8.50 56.78 20.48
CA MET A 20 -9.87 56.44 20.93
C MET A 20 -10.41 55.18 20.18
N THR A 21 -10.79 54.14 20.92
CA THR A 21 -11.63 52.97 20.52
C THR A 21 -13.14 53.34 20.51
N PRO A 22 -14.14 52.45 20.24
CA PRO A 22 -14.28 51.27 19.36
C PRO A 22 -15.61 51.28 18.51
N LYS A 23 -15.80 50.33 17.56
CA LYS A 23 -17.09 49.69 17.12
C LYS A 23 -16.86 48.85 15.84
N SER A 24 -16.87 47.52 15.92
CA SER A 24 -18.00 46.57 15.79
C SER A 24 -18.41 46.25 14.34
N SER A 25 -18.11 45.03 13.88
CA SER A 25 -19.05 44.13 13.20
C SER A 25 -18.32 42.86 12.72
N ASP A 26 -18.17 41.88 13.60
CA ASP A 26 -17.89 40.49 13.17
C ASP A 26 -18.38 39.48 14.23
N SER A 27 -19.57 39.77 14.79
CA SER A 27 -20.19 39.01 15.88
C SER A 27 -21.40 38.17 15.43
N GLU A 28 -21.54 37.84 14.15
CA GLU A 28 -22.78 37.19 13.67
C GLU A 28 -22.62 35.81 13.02
N LEU A 29 -21.41 35.32 12.75
CA LEU A 29 -21.24 33.97 12.17
C LEU A 29 -20.76 32.88 13.14
N VAL A 30 -20.40 33.23 14.38
CA VAL A 30 -19.91 32.25 15.40
C VAL A 30 -21.03 31.79 16.36
N LYS A 31 -22.27 32.24 16.15
CA LYS A 31 -23.39 32.03 17.09
C LYS A 31 -24.34 30.87 16.77
N ILE A 32 -24.06 30.02 15.77
CA ILE A 32 -24.98 28.94 15.35
C ILE A 32 -24.44 27.50 15.60
N ILE A 33 -23.21 27.32 16.11
CA ILE A 33 -22.64 25.97 16.34
C ILE A 33 -22.29 25.73 17.83
N ARG A 34 -22.75 26.59 18.75
CA ARG A 34 -22.40 26.50 20.18
C ARG A 34 -23.55 26.20 21.15
N ASP A 35 -24.74 25.91 20.64
CA ASP A 35 -25.91 25.57 21.49
C ASP A 35 -26.37 24.14 21.26
N GLN A 36 -25.54 23.14 21.60
CA GLN A 36 -26.04 21.79 21.85
C GLN A 36 -25.04 20.89 22.60
N ASP A 37 -24.59 21.27 23.80
CA ASP A 37 -23.91 20.30 24.69
C ASP A 37 -23.81 20.71 26.18
N ASP A 38 -24.79 21.46 26.69
CA ASP A 38 -24.93 21.69 28.14
C ASP A 38 -26.18 20.98 28.68
N PHE A 39 -25.98 19.79 29.24
CA PHE A 39 -26.82 19.31 30.34
C PHE A 39 -25.93 18.59 31.36
N GLU A 40 -25.38 19.38 32.29
CA GLU A 40 -24.91 18.88 33.58
C GLU A 40 -26.10 18.27 34.33
N THR A 41 -25.91 17.12 34.98
CA THR A 41 -26.78 16.72 36.09
C THR A 41 -25.90 16.27 37.24
N GLY A 42 -25.77 17.18 38.20
CA GLY A 42 -25.06 16.98 39.44
C GLY A 42 -25.71 15.91 40.32
N THR A 43 -24.85 15.19 41.01
CA THR A 43 -25.16 14.44 42.22
C THR A 43 -25.48 15.40 43.37
N GLY A 44 -26.68 15.30 43.93
CA GLY A 44 -27.09 15.99 45.15
C GLY A 44 -28.27 15.28 45.80
N THR A 45 -27.99 14.44 46.81
CA THR A 45 -28.95 13.90 47.77
C THR A 45 -29.46 15.00 48.69
N GLU A 46 -30.77 15.25 48.73
CA GLU A 46 -31.45 15.77 49.92
C GLU A 46 -32.84 15.15 50.11
N ILE A 47 -33.08 14.76 51.35
CA ILE A 47 -34.31 14.20 51.91
C ILE A 47 -35.23 15.38 52.23
N MET A 48 -36.50 15.33 51.82
CA MET A 48 -37.56 16.13 52.44
C MET A 48 -38.93 15.47 52.26
N GLU A 49 -39.61 15.31 53.40
CA GLU A 49 -40.96 14.77 53.57
C GLU A 49 -42.02 15.66 52.89
N ALA A 50 -43.15 15.06 52.49
CA ALA A 50 -44.38 15.78 52.22
C ALA A 50 -45.61 14.98 52.72
N PRO A 51 -46.67 15.66 53.19
CA PRO A 51 -47.63 15.12 54.15
C PRO A 51 -48.84 14.41 53.53
N SER A 52 -49.49 13.59 54.36
CA SER A 52 -50.80 12.96 54.17
C SER A 52 -51.91 13.94 53.77
N GLY A 53 -52.82 13.45 52.92
CA GLY A 53 -54.18 13.95 52.72
C GLY A 53 -54.96 13.07 51.75
N GLU A 54 -56.02 12.42 52.28
CA GLU A 54 -57.06 11.61 51.61
C GLU A 54 -57.73 12.41 50.46
N ASP A 55 -58.24 11.86 49.34
CA ASP A 55 -59.42 10.99 49.28
C ASP A 55 -59.73 10.55 47.81
N GLN A 56 -60.39 9.38 47.68
CA GLN A 56 -61.24 8.87 46.57
C GLN A 56 -60.66 8.10 45.33
N ASP A 57 -60.99 6.80 45.31
CA ASP A 57 -60.93 5.74 44.27
C ASP A 57 -62.26 5.69 43.47
N PRO A 58 -62.56 4.79 42.49
CA PRO A 58 -61.76 3.89 41.63
C PRO A 58 -62.14 3.93 40.13
N ASN A 59 -61.19 3.71 39.20
CA ASN A 59 -61.27 2.56 38.26
C ASN A 59 -60.10 2.48 37.27
N GLN A 60 -59.53 1.27 37.21
CA GLN A 60 -58.74 0.70 36.11
C GLN A 60 -57.42 1.39 35.72
N SER A 61 -56.35 1.00 36.42
CA SER A 61 -55.07 0.78 35.75
C SER A 61 -54.49 -0.59 36.13
N SER A 62 -54.13 -1.35 35.12
CA SER A 62 -53.48 -2.65 35.21
C SER A 62 -52.25 -2.59 36.11
N LYS A 63 -52.29 -3.30 37.24
CA LYS A 63 -51.14 -3.53 38.14
C LYS A 63 -49.96 -4.09 37.34
N ARG A 64 -48.98 -3.24 36.99
CA ARG A 64 -47.65 -3.72 36.57
C ARG A 64 -47.00 -4.36 37.78
N LYS A 65 -46.72 -5.67 37.71
CA LYS A 65 -46.01 -6.41 38.75
C LYS A 65 -44.69 -5.68 39.09
N PRO A 66 -44.38 -5.44 40.37
CA PRO A 66 -43.09 -4.87 40.76
C PRO A 66 -41.97 -5.83 40.33
N TYR A 67 -41.02 -5.36 39.51
CA TYR A 67 -39.81 -6.13 39.23
C TYR A 67 -39.05 -6.29 40.55
N HIS A 68 -38.94 -7.53 41.04
CA HIS A 68 -38.12 -7.81 42.22
C HIS A 68 -36.66 -7.54 41.87
N ARG A 69 -36.09 -6.49 42.45
CA ARG A 69 -34.66 -6.15 42.31
C ARG A 69 -33.85 -7.19 43.09
N HIS A 70 -32.76 -7.69 42.48
CA HIS A 70 -31.84 -8.58 43.17
C HIS A 70 -31.27 -7.93 44.43
N THR A 71 -31.17 -8.70 45.51
CA THR A 71 -30.57 -8.25 46.77
C THR A 71 -29.06 -8.03 46.61
N GLN A 72 -28.46 -7.22 47.48
CA GLN A 72 -27.02 -6.93 47.44
C GLN A 72 -26.17 -8.21 47.56
N ARG A 73 -26.60 -9.17 48.39
CA ARG A 73 -25.96 -10.48 48.54
C ARG A 73 -26.01 -11.28 47.23
N GLN A 74 -27.17 -11.32 46.56
CA GLN A 74 -27.32 -11.99 45.27
C GLN A 74 -26.42 -11.36 44.19
N ILE A 75 -26.30 -10.04 44.16
CA ILE A 75 -25.42 -9.34 43.22
C ILE A 75 -23.95 -9.67 43.50
N GLN A 76 -23.50 -9.62 44.75
CA GLN A 76 -22.10 -9.92 45.11
C GLN A 76 -21.68 -11.34 44.75
N GLU A 77 -22.53 -12.34 45.00
CA GLU A 77 -22.26 -13.72 44.62
C GLU A 77 -22.20 -13.90 43.10
N MET A 78 -23.14 -13.29 42.36
CA MET A 78 -23.10 -13.31 40.90
C MET A 78 -21.88 -12.58 40.32
N GLU A 79 -21.45 -11.47 40.93
CA GLU A 79 -20.22 -10.75 40.55
C GLU A 79 -18.94 -11.51 40.87
N THR A 80 -18.92 -12.22 41.99
CA THR A 80 -17.79 -13.08 42.37
C THR A 80 -17.66 -14.24 41.39
N PHE A 81 -18.77 -14.91 41.10
CA PHE A 81 -18.81 -15.98 40.09
C PHE A 81 -18.47 -15.48 38.69
N PHE A 82 -18.89 -14.26 38.31
CA PHE A 82 -18.57 -13.66 37.02
C PHE A 82 -17.07 -13.44 36.81
N LYS A 83 -16.30 -13.13 37.86
CA LYS A 83 -14.84 -12.99 37.79
C LYS A 83 -14.16 -14.32 37.46
N GLU A 84 -14.72 -15.44 37.93
CA GLU A 84 -14.20 -16.78 37.67
C GLU A 84 -14.69 -17.35 36.32
N CYS A 85 -15.97 -17.15 36.01
CA CYS A 85 -16.60 -17.66 34.79
C CYS A 85 -17.63 -16.66 34.21
N PRO A 86 -17.23 -15.81 33.24
CA PRO A 86 -18.12 -14.85 32.59
C PRO A 86 -19.23 -15.48 31.71
N HIS A 87 -19.07 -16.76 31.35
CA HIS A 87 -19.95 -17.52 30.47
C HIS A 87 -20.39 -18.86 31.12
N PRO A 88 -21.24 -18.82 32.16
CA PRO A 88 -21.70 -20.04 32.83
C PRO A 88 -22.54 -20.93 31.92
N ASP A 89 -22.26 -22.23 31.96
CA ASP A 89 -23.05 -23.28 31.29
C ASP A 89 -24.41 -23.52 31.97
N ASP A 90 -25.28 -24.35 31.38
CA ASP A 90 -26.62 -24.60 31.95
C ASP A 90 -26.61 -25.27 33.32
N LYS A 91 -25.59 -26.09 33.62
CA LYS A 91 -25.48 -26.79 34.90
C LYS A 91 -25.04 -25.81 36.00
N GLN A 92 -24.06 -24.98 35.70
CA GLN A 92 -23.57 -23.91 36.56
C GLN A 92 -24.65 -22.86 36.83
N ARG A 93 -25.43 -22.48 35.80
CA ARG A 93 -26.58 -21.57 35.97
C ARG A 93 -27.64 -22.13 36.92
N LYS A 94 -27.98 -23.42 36.80
CA LYS A 94 -28.97 -24.10 37.67
C LYS A 94 -28.48 -24.23 39.11
N GLU A 95 -27.18 -24.47 39.30
CA GLU A 95 -26.61 -24.55 40.64
C GLU A 95 -26.55 -23.17 41.31
N LEU A 96 -26.12 -22.14 40.57
CA LEU A 96 -26.10 -20.76 41.06
C LEU A 96 -27.51 -20.24 41.35
N SER A 97 -28.51 -20.62 40.54
CA SER A 97 -29.91 -20.26 40.78
C SER A 97 -30.45 -20.91 42.06
N ARG A 98 -30.09 -22.17 42.33
CA ARG A 98 -30.45 -22.90 43.56
C ARG A 98 -29.83 -22.27 44.80
N GLN A 99 -28.56 -21.86 44.74
CA GLN A 99 -27.85 -21.22 45.85
C GLN A 99 -28.39 -19.82 46.17
N LEU A 100 -28.82 -19.08 45.15
CA LEU A 100 -29.30 -17.70 45.28
C LEU A 100 -30.81 -17.56 45.47
N GLY A 101 -31.56 -18.66 45.36
CA GLY A 101 -33.02 -18.64 45.38
C GLY A 101 -33.62 -17.83 44.22
N LEU A 102 -32.96 -17.85 43.06
CA LEU A 102 -33.36 -17.13 41.85
C LEU A 102 -33.86 -18.10 40.77
N GLU A 103 -34.67 -17.61 39.84
CA GLU A 103 -35.01 -18.36 38.64
C GLU A 103 -33.78 -18.47 37.71
N PRO A 104 -33.51 -19.63 37.07
CA PRO A 104 -32.38 -19.80 36.16
C PRO A 104 -32.31 -18.76 35.03
N LEU A 105 -33.47 -18.26 34.59
CA LEU A 105 -33.57 -17.19 33.60
C LEU A 105 -33.07 -15.83 34.13
N GLN A 106 -33.30 -15.52 35.41
CA GLN A 106 -32.79 -14.28 36.01
C GLN A 106 -31.27 -14.28 36.06
N VAL A 107 -30.66 -15.43 36.40
CA VAL A 107 -29.20 -15.62 36.35
C VAL A 107 -28.70 -15.46 34.91
N LYS A 108 -29.34 -16.09 33.93
CA LYS A 108 -28.98 -15.93 32.51
C LYS A 108 -28.98 -14.47 32.06
N PHE A 109 -30.06 -13.73 32.35
CA PHE A 109 -30.18 -12.33 31.97
C PHE A 109 -29.18 -11.43 32.71
N TRP A 110 -28.92 -11.71 34.00
CA TRP A 110 -27.94 -10.97 34.76
C TRP A 110 -26.54 -11.09 34.14
N PHE A 111 -26.08 -12.30 33.81
CA PHE A 111 -24.78 -12.52 33.16
C PHE A 111 -24.71 -11.90 31.76
N GLN A 112 -25.81 -11.95 31.00
CA GLN A 112 -25.89 -11.29 29.70
C GLN A 112 -25.76 -9.77 29.83
N ASN A 113 -26.51 -9.16 30.75
CA ASN A 113 -26.46 -7.72 31.00
C ASN A 113 -25.12 -7.27 31.56
N LYS A 114 -24.51 -8.07 32.46
CA LYS A 114 -23.19 -7.78 33.04
C LYS A 114 -22.09 -7.77 31.97
N ARG A 115 -22.13 -8.70 31.00
CA ARG A 115 -21.19 -8.68 29.85
C ARG A 115 -21.37 -7.44 28.99
N THR A 116 -22.61 -7.06 28.66
CA THR A 116 -22.88 -5.84 27.87
C THR A 116 -22.40 -4.59 28.61
N GLN A 117 -22.63 -4.51 29.93
CA GLN A 117 -22.15 -3.42 30.77
C GLN A 117 -20.62 -3.33 30.79
N MET A 118 -19.93 -4.47 30.96
CA MET A 118 -18.47 -4.53 30.97
C MET A 118 -17.88 -4.10 29.62
N LYS A 119 -18.48 -4.57 28.52
CA LYS A 119 -18.06 -4.16 27.16
C LYS A 119 -18.17 -2.65 26.97
N ALA A 120 -19.32 -2.07 27.34
CA ALA A 120 -19.54 -0.63 27.25
C ALA A 120 -18.59 0.19 28.17
N GLN A 121 -18.26 -0.32 29.36
CA GLN A 121 -17.30 0.31 30.25
C GLN A 121 -15.87 0.27 29.67
N ASN A 122 -15.47 -0.86 29.11
CA ASN A 122 -14.17 -1.02 28.47
C ASN A 122 -14.04 -0.11 27.24
N GLU A 123 -15.05 -0.09 26.37
CA GLU A 123 -15.09 0.80 25.20
C GLU A 123 -14.97 2.28 25.58
N ARG A 124 -15.66 2.72 26.66
CA ARG A 124 -15.52 4.10 27.17
C ARG A 124 -14.12 4.40 27.69
N HIS A 125 -13.52 3.45 28.41
CA HIS A 125 -12.17 3.60 28.93
C HIS A 125 -11.14 3.66 27.79
N GLU A 126 -11.22 2.76 26.81
CA GLU A 126 -10.38 2.78 25.61
C GLU A 126 -10.56 4.08 24.82
N ASN A 127 -11.79 4.55 24.63
CA ASN A 127 -12.05 5.81 23.93
C ASN A 127 -11.46 7.02 24.68
N ALA A 128 -11.50 7.01 26.02
CA ALA A 128 -10.86 8.06 26.82
C ALA A 128 -9.34 8.07 26.67
N ILE A 129 -8.70 6.88 26.66
CA ILE A 129 -7.25 6.74 26.41
C ILE A 129 -6.91 7.26 25.01
N LEU A 130 -7.66 6.84 23.99
CA LEU A 130 -7.44 7.26 22.60
C LEU A 130 -7.62 8.78 22.40
N LYS A 131 -8.57 9.40 23.11
CA LYS A 131 -8.74 10.86 23.11
C LYS A 131 -7.55 11.58 23.72
N ALA A 132 -7.05 11.10 24.87
CA ALA A 132 -5.88 11.68 25.52
C ALA A 132 -4.62 11.53 24.65
N GLU A 133 -4.45 10.38 23.99
CA GLU A 133 -3.35 10.16 23.05
C GLU A 133 -3.48 11.06 21.81
N ASN A 134 -4.68 11.25 21.27
CA ASN A 134 -4.92 12.19 20.17
C ASN A 134 -4.58 13.63 20.54
N GLU A 135 -4.96 14.06 21.75
CA GLU A 135 -4.63 15.39 22.26
C GLU A 135 -3.12 15.56 22.42
N LYS A 136 -2.43 14.56 22.97
CA LYS A 136 -0.97 14.53 23.06
C LYS A 136 -0.31 14.63 21.68
N LEU A 137 -0.77 13.83 20.71
CA LEU A 137 -0.25 13.86 19.35
C LEU A 137 -0.49 15.21 18.67
N ARG A 138 -1.64 15.85 18.90
CA ARG A 138 -1.91 17.21 18.41
C ARG A 138 -0.97 18.25 19.04
N ALA A 139 -0.73 18.16 20.35
CA ALA A 139 0.20 19.03 21.04
C ALA A 139 1.65 18.86 20.52
N GLU A 140 2.09 17.61 20.31
CA GLU A 140 3.40 17.33 19.71
C GLU A 140 3.50 17.84 18.27
N ASN A 141 2.46 17.63 17.45
CA ASN A 141 2.41 18.12 16.07
C ASN A 141 2.48 19.66 16.01
N ASN A 142 1.78 20.36 16.91
CA ASN A 142 1.88 21.81 17.04
C ASN A 142 3.30 22.25 17.44
N ARG A 143 3.93 21.58 18.42
CA ARG A 143 5.33 21.86 18.79
C ARG A 143 6.31 21.64 17.64
N PHE A 144 6.10 20.60 16.83
CA PHE A 144 6.92 20.36 15.63
C PHE A 144 6.71 21.46 14.59
N LYS A 145 5.48 21.91 14.37
CA LYS A 145 5.18 23.04 13.47
C LYS A 145 5.83 24.34 13.92
N GLU A 146 5.76 24.66 15.22
CA GLU A 146 6.43 25.83 15.80
C GLU A 146 7.95 25.74 15.66
N SER A 147 8.52 24.57 15.93
CA SER A 147 9.97 24.34 15.79
C SER A 147 10.43 24.49 14.32
N LEU A 148 9.62 24.00 13.37
CA LEU A 148 9.89 24.17 11.94
C LEU A 148 9.72 25.63 11.49
N GLY A 149 8.77 26.37 12.04
CA GLY A 149 8.58 27.80 11.78
C GLY A 149 9.72 28.67 12.31
N ASN A 150 10.29 28.33 13.47
CA ASN A 150 11.38 29.08 14.10
C ASN A 150 12.79 28.67 13.64
N THR A 151 12.92 27.63 12.81
CA THR A 151 14.23 27.22 12.28
C THR A 151 14.59 28.10 11.09
N SER A 152 15.68 28.86 11.21
CA SER A 152 16.22 29.70 10.13
C SER A 152 17.54 29.13 9.59
N CYS A 153 17.79 29.34 8.30
CA CYS A 153 19.00 28.86 7.63
C CYS A 153 20.23 29.64 8.13
N PRO A 154 21.27 28.98 8.67
CA PRO A 154 22.45 29.67 9.21
C PRO A 154 23.30 30.38 8.15
N ASN A 155 23.05 30.16 6.85
CA ASN A 155 23.81 30.77 5.75
C ASN A 155 23.12 31.99 5.11
N CYS A 156 21.82 32.19 5.33
CA CYS A 156 21.07 33.32 4.74
C CYS A 156 19.95 33.91 5.62
N GLY A 157 19.70 33.36 6.81
CA GLY A 157 18.70 33.87 7.75
C GLY A 157 17.24 33.63 7.38
N GLY A 158 16.95 32.99 6.24
CA GLY A 158 15.58 32.73 5.78
C GLY A 158 14.87 31.60 6.54
N PRO A 159 13.53 31.62 6.67
CA PRO A 159 12.75 30.58 7.33
C PRO A 159 12.82 29.24 6.56
N ALA A 160 12.90 28.12 7.29
CA ALA A 160 13.15 26.79 6.70
C ALA A 160 11.90 26.07 6.15
N ALA A 161 10.70 26.62 6.30
CA ALA A 161 9.46 26.03 5.79
C ALA A 161 8.79 26.93 4.73
N PRO A 162 8.32 26.38 3.59
CA PRO A 162 7.53 27.13 2.62
C PRO A 162 6.09 27.24 3.14
N GLY A 163 5.81 28.32 3.87
CA GLY A 163 4.48 28.67 4.33
C GLY A 163 4.33 30.19 4.33
N GLU A 164 3.39 30.65 3.51
CA GLU A 164 3.09 32.04 3.11
C GLU A 164 4.03 32.59 2.02
N MET A 165 3.42 32.83 0.85
CA MET A 165 4.11 33.37 -0.33
C MET A 165 4.64 34.76 -0.01
N SER A 166 5.93 34.98 -0.27
CA SER A 166 6.55 36.31 -0.16
C SER A 166 5.80 37.32 -1.03
N PHE A 167 5.72 38.57 -0.57
CA PHE A 167 5.17 39.71 -1.32
C PHE A 167 5.83 39.84 -2.71
N ASP A 168 7.12 39.47 -2.80
CA ASP A 168 7.89 39.45 -4.04
C ASP A 168 7.44 38.34 -5.00
N GLU A 169 7.03 37.19 -4.46
CA GLU A 169 6.51 36.08 -5.28
C GLU A 169 5.12 36.40 -5.84
N GLN A 170 4.29 37.12 -5.08
CA GLN A 170 3.00 37.62 -5.57
C GLN A 170 3.19 38.71 -6.64
N HIS A 171 4.15 39.62 -6.44
CA HIS A 171 4.49 40.64 -7.44
C HIS A 171 5.02 40.01 -8.74
N LEU A 172 5.91 39.02 -8.65
CA LEU A 172 6.45 38.31 -9.82
C LEU A 172 5.39 37.55 -10.62
N ARG A 173 4.32 37.07 -9.98
CA ARG A 173 3.19 36.43 -10.67
C ARG A 173 2.33 37.44 -11.41
N ILE A 174 2.09 38.61 -10.82
CA ILE A 174 1.39 39.71 -11.48
C ILE A 174 2.19 40.22 -12.68
N GLU A 175 3.50 40.39 -12.51
CA GLU A 175 4.42 40.79 -13.59
C GLU A 175 4.44 39.74 -14.73
N ASN A 176 4.52 38.44 -14.39
CA ASN A 176 4.47 37.36 -15.37
C ASN A 176 3.14 37.30 -16.12
N ALA A 177 2.02 37.55 -15.46
CA ALA A 177 0.71 37.60 -16.12
C ALA A 177 0.66 38.76 -17.12
N ARG A 178 1.15 39.94 -16.71
CA ARG A 178 1.23 41.13 -17.58
C ARG A 178 2.16 40.92 -18.78
N LEU A 179 3.33 40.31 -18.57
CA LEU A 179 4.28 40.01 -19.65
C LEU A 179 3.69 39.00 -20.64
N ARG A 180 2.88 38.03 -20.19
CA ARG A 180 2.18 37.09 -21.06
C ARG A 180 1.14 37.78 -21.93
N GLU A 181 0.35 38.71 -21.39
CA GLU A 181 -0.57 39.52 -22.19
C GLU A 181 0.16 40.40 -23.22
N GLU A 182 1.33 40.94 -22.87
CA GLU A 182 2.16 41.70 -23.80
C GLU A 182 2.68 40.81 -24.95
N VAL A 183 3.13 39.60 -24.63
CA VAL A 183 3.58 38.59 -25.60
C VAL A 183 2.43 38.17 -26.52
N ASP A 184 1.23 37.96 -25.99
CA ASP A 184 0.06 37.60 -26.80
C ASP A 184 -0.37 38.75 -27.72
N ARG A 185 -0.32 39.99 -27.23
CA ARG A 185 -0.63 41.18 -28.04
C ARG A 185 0.37 41.36 -29.18
N ILE A 186 1.66 41.21 -28.91
CA ILE A 186 2.72 41.28 -29.93
C ILE A 186 2.60 40.11 -30.91
N SER A 187 2.32 38.89 -30.42
CA SER A 187 2.11 37.70 -31.25
C SER A 187 0.89 37.87 -32.18
N GLY A 188 -0.18 38.51 -31.71
CA GLY A 188 -1.35 38.86 -32.52
C GLY A 188 -1.06 39.90 -33.61
N ILE A 189 -0.15 40.85 -33.36
CA ILE A 189 0.30 41.82 -34.37
C ILE A 189 1.20 41.14 -35.41
N VAL A 190 2.12 40.27 -34.98
CA VAL A 190 3.00 39.50 -35.88
C VAL A 190 2.19 38.53 -36.76
N ALA A 191 1.16 37.89 -36.20
CA ALA A 191 0.26 37.01 -36.96
C ALA A 191 -0.54 37.75 -38.04
N LYS A 192 -0.90 39.02 -37.83
CA LYS A 192 -1.60 39.86 -38.81
C LYS A 192 -0.72 40.27 -40.00
N TYR A 193 0.60 40.36 -39.84
CA TYR A 193 1.52 40.76 -40.90
C TYR A 193 2.17 39.59 -41.65
N PHE A 194 2.27 38.39 -41.05
CA PHE A 194 2.98 37.25 -41.64
C PHE A 194 2.13 36.00 -41.94
N GLY A 195 0.80 36.06 -41.73
CA GLY A 195 -0.16 35.08 -42.26
C GLY A 195 -0.12 33.67 -41.64
N LYS A 196 0.78 33.39 -40.69
CA LYS A 196 0.77 32.18 -39.84
C LYS A 196 1.25 32.52 -38.43
N PRO A 197 0.60 32.00 -37.35
CA PRO A 197 1.10 32.19 -36.00
C PRO A 197 2.40 31.41 -35.82
N LEU A 198 3.44 32.06 -35.29
CA LEU A 198 4.62 31.38 -34.79
C LEU A 198 4.18 30.54 -33.58
N THR A 199 4.51 29.25 -33.60
CA THR A 199 4.21 28.25 -32.57
C THR A 199 4.33 28.80 -31.14
N SER A 200 3.20 28.78 -30.44
CA SER A 200 3.07 29.12 -29.03
C SER A 200 3.96 28.21 -28.16
N TYR A 201 4.85 28.80 -27.35
CA TYR A 201 5.48 28.14 -26.22
C TYR A 201 4.42 27.91 -25.12
N SER A 202 3.66 26.83 -25.26
CA SER A 202 2.66 26.42 -24.27
C SER A 202 2.86 24.95 -23.90
N HIS A 203 3.98 24.64 -23.26
CA HIS A 203 4.05 23.53 -22.33
C HIS A 203 4.95 23.96 -21.18
N LEU A 204 4.35 24.06 -19.99
CA LEU A 204 4.90 23.78 -18.66
C LEU A 204 4.05 24.51 -17.59
N SER A 205 2.94 23.89 -17.22
CA SER A 205 2.32 24.05 -15.89
C SER A 205 1.66 22.72 -15.48
N PRO A 206 1.90 22.19 -14.27
CA PRO A 206 1.11 21.11 -13.69
C PRO A 206 -0.24 21.63 -13.13
N PRO A 207 -1.27 20.78 -12.99
CA PRO A 207 -2.59 21.20 -12.51
C PRO A 207 -2.58 21.47 -11.00
N VAL A 208 -3.19 22.58 -10.60
CA VAL A 208 -3.50 22.92 -9.20
C VAL A 208 -4.92 22.39 -8.90
N PRO A 209 -5.19 21.76 -7.74
CA PRO A 209 -6.54 21.37 -7.37
C PRO A 209 -7.32 22.61 -6.90
N SER A 210 -8.24 23.09 -7.71
CA SER A 210 -9.25 24.07 -7.29
C SER A 210 -10.39 23.36 -6.56
N ARG A 211 -10.57 23.71 -5.28
CA ARG A 211 -11.83 23.48 -4.57
C ARG A 211 -12.86 24.50 -5.08
N SER A 212 -13.92 24.04 -5.71
CA SER A 212 -15.13 24.83 -5.95
C SER A 212 -16.30 23.88 -6.12
N LEU A 213 -17.27 23.99 -5.21
CA LEU A 213 -18.66 23.60 -5.42
C LEU A 213 -19.30 24.70 -6.28
N ASP A 214 -19.99 24.38 -7.38
CA ASP A 214 -21.45 24.59 -7.46
C ASP A 214 -22.11 24.00 -8.73
N LEU A 215 -23.43 23.84 -8.61
CA LEU A 215 -24.46 23.23 -9.46
C LEU A 215 -24.57 23.69 -10.94
N GLY A 216 -24.91 22.73 -11.81
CA GLY A 216 -26.15 22.80 -12.61
C GLY A 216 -26.12 23.11 -14.13
N VAL A 217 -26.68 22.15 -14.89
CA VAL A 217 -27.47 22.27 -16.16
C VAL A 217 -26.73 22.20 -17.51
N GLY A 218 -27.08 21.17 -18.31
CA GLY A 218 -27.47 21.35 -19.73
C GLY A 218 -26.58 20.80 -20.86
N ASN A 219 -26.81 19.54 -21.26
CA ASN A 219 -27.04 19.01 -22.63
C ASN A 219 -26.14 19.26 -23.87
N PHE A 220 -25.94 18.13 -24.59
CA PHE A 220 -25.74 17.88 -26.03
C PHE A 220 -24.43 18.26 -26.77
N GLY A 221 -23.78 17.23 -27.36
CA GLY A 221 -23.62 17.19 -28.83
C GLY A 221 -22.21 17.00 -29.42
N ALA A 222 -22.03 15.81 -30.02
CA ALA A 222 -21.30 15.53 -31.27
C ALA A 222 -19.77 15.30 -31.29
N GLN A 223 -19.44 14.33 -32.16
CA GLN A 223 -18.18 13.64 -32.39
C GLN A 223 -17.22 14.42 -33.30
N THR A 224 -15.92 14.12 -33.21
CA THR A 224 -14.97 13.84 -34.32
C THR A 224 -13.58 13.66 -33.70
N GLY A 225 -12.92 12.51 -33.87
CA GLY A 225 -11.87 12.38 -34.88
C GLY A 225 -10.57 11.88 -34.25
N PHE A 226 -10.36 10.55 -34.31
CA PHE A 226 -9.12 9.84 -34.03
C PHE A 226 -7.92 10.48 -34.75
N VAL A 227 -6.80 10.66 -34.04
CA VAL A 227 -5.39 10.36 -34.41
C VAL A 227 -4.50 11.08 -33.40
N GLY A 228 -3.87 10.35 -32.46
CA GLY A 228 -2.85 10.92 -31.58
C GLY A 228 -2.75 10.38 -30.15
N GLU A 229 -2.88 9.07 -29.93
CA GLU A 229 -2.61 8.48 -28.60
C GLU A 229 -1.81 7.18 -28.77
N ILE A 230 -0.47 7.26 -28.79
CA ILE A 230 0.39 6.06 -28.69
C ILE A 230 1.48 6.19 -27.61
N TYR A 231 1.80 7.38 -27.08
CA TYR A 231 2.85 7.50 -26.07
C TYR A 231 2.49 8.50 -24.97
N GLY A 232 1.74 7.99 -23.98
CA GLY A 232 1.48 8.66 -22.71
C GLY A 232 0.97 7.61 -21.74
N GLY A 233 1.85 7.09 -20.88
CA GLY A 233 1.48 6.12 -19.87
C GLY A 233 0.50 6.74 -18.88
N ASN A 234 -0.79 6.41 -19.02
CA ASN A 234 -1.75 6.63 -17.96
C ASN A 234 -1.30 5.83 -16.74
N ASP A 235 -1.19 6.49 -15.59
CA ASP A 235 -0.91 5.83 -14.31
C ASP A 235 -2.18 5.10 -13.84
N LEU A 236 -2.46 3.96 -14.50
CA LEU A 236 -3.72 3.21 -14.41
C LEU A 236 -3.99 2.66 -13.01
N LEU A 237 -2.97 2.48 -12.17
CA LEU A 237 -3.17 1.97 -10.81
C LEU A 237 -3.90 2.96 -9.89
N ARG A 238 -3.86 4.28 -10.15
CA ARG A 238 -4.52 5.26 -9.29
C ARG A 238 -6.03 5.41 -9.56
N SER A 239 -6.52 4.90 -10.68
CA SER A 239 -7.92 5.03 -11.12
C SER A 239 -8.70 3.69 -11.12
N VAL A 240 -8.15 2.62 -10.55
CA VAL A 240 -8.84 1.32 -10.48
C VAL A 240 -9.94 1.38 -9.43
N SER A 241 -11.17 1.61 -9.88
CA SER A 241 -12.36 1.48 -9.03
C SER A 241 -12.51 0.02 -8.56
N GLY A 242 -13.20 -0.22 -7.44
CA GLY A 242 -13.59 -1.57 -7.01
C GLY A 242 -14.52 -2.28 -8.02
N PRO A 243 -14.71 -3.59 -7.90
CA PRO A 243 -15.74 -4.31 -8.66
C PRO A 243 -17.13 -3.81 -8.28
N HIS A 244 -18.11 -3.90 -9.20
CA HIS A 244 -19.50 -3.57 -8.85
C HIS A 244 -20.09 -4.66 -7.93
N GLU A 245 -21.09 -4.31 -7.10
CA GLU A 245 -21.77 -5.27 -6.21
C GLU A 245 -22.33 -6.49 -6.96
N ALA A 246 -22.77 -6.29 -8.21
CA ALA A 246 -23.29 -7.36 -9.06
C ALA A 246 -22.22 -8.39 -9.49
N ASP A 247 -20.95 -8.00 -9.52
CA ASP A 247 -19.84 -8.86 -9.95
C ASP A 247 -19.32 -9.76 -8.82
N LYS A 248 -19.57 -9.38 -7.56
CA LYS A 248 -19.00 -10.07 -6.38
C LYS A 248 -19.33 -11.56 -6.33
N PRO A 249 -20.57 -12.03 -6.57
CA PRO A 249 -20.88 -13.46 -6.56
C PRO A 249 -20.08 -14.24 -7.62
N MET A 250 -19.93 -13.67 -8.81
CA MET A 250 -19.17 -14.30 -9.90
C MET A 250 -17.67 -14.33 -9.58
N ILE A 251 -17.13 -13.27 -8.96
CA ILE A 251 -15.74 -13.25 -8.50
C ILE A 251 -15.48 -14.35 -7.47
N VAL A 252 -16.41 -14.57 -6.53
CA VAL A 252 -16.30 -15.63 -5.52
C VAL A 252 -16.35 -17.00 -6.18
N GLU A 253 -17.28 -17.24 -7.10
CA GLU A 253 -17.36 -18.51 -7.84
C GLU A 253 -16.07 -18.80 -8.63
N LEU A 254 -15.57 -17.79 -9.34
CA LEU A 254 -14.31 -17.86 -10.09
C LEU A 254 -13.12 -18.19 -9.18
N ALA A 255 -13.03 -17.56 -8.00
CA ALA A 255 -11.96 -17.80 -7.04
C ALA A 255 -12.01 -19.21 -6.46
N VAL A 256 -13.21 -19.75 -6.19
CA VAL A 256 -13.40 -21.13 -5.72
C VAL A 256 -13.00 -22.12 -6.80
N ALA A 257 -13.43 -21.91 -8.04
CA ALA A 257 -13.03 -22.76 -9.18
C ALA A 257 -11.51 -22.71 -9.42
N ALA A 258 -10.90 -21.53 -9.35
CA ALA A 258 -9.46 -21.36 -9.47
C ALA A 258 -8.70 -22.08 -8.34
N MET A 259 -9.23 -22.07 -7.12
CA MET A 259 -8.65 -22.81 -5.99
C MET A 259 -8.63 -24.32 -6.26
N GLU A 260 -9.74 -24.89 -6.70
CA GLU A 260 -9.83 -26.32 -7.04
C GLU A 260 -8.90 -26.70 -8.21
N GLU A 261 -8.74 -25.79 -9.17
CA GLU A 261 -7.81 -25.95 -10.28
C GLU A 261 -6.35 -25.94 -9.82
N LEU A 262 -5.94 -24.92 -9.05
CA LEU A 262 -4.58 -24.80 -8.51
C LEU A 262 -4.18 -26.04 -7.70
N VAL A 263 -5.05 -26.50 -6.81
CA VAL A 263 -4.78 -27.66 -5.95
C VAL A 263 -4.62 -28.93 -6.78
N ARG A 264 -5.45 -29.13 -7.81
CA ARG A 264 -5.29 -30.28 -8.72
C ARG A 264 -4.03 -30.18 -9.57
N MET A 265 -3.68 -28.99 -10.05
CA MET A 265 -2.42 -28.77 -10.77
C MET A 265 -1.21 -29.05 -9.88
N ALA A 266 -1.26 -28.67 -8.59
CA ALA A 266 -0.15 -28.89 -7.67
C ALA A 266 0.12 -30.37 -7.37
N HIS A 267 -0.94 -31.17 -7.23
CA HIS A 267 -0.84 -32.60 -6.99
C HIS A 267 -0.72 -33.44 -8.28
N GLY A 268 -0.98 -32.85 -9.45
CA GLY A 268 -0.89 -33.53 -10.74
C GLY A 268 0.53 -33.96 -11.09
N GLY A 269 0.69 -35.06 -11.82
CA GLY A 269 1.98 -35.50 -12.36
C GLY A 269 1.95 -35.55 -13.87
N GLU A 270 2.72 -36.45 -14.47
CA GLU A 270 2.53 -36.84 -15.87
C GLU A 270 1.10 -37.43 -16.05
N PRO A 271 0.39 -37.13 -17.15
CA PRO A 271 0.84 -36.39 -18.34
C PRO A 271 0.62 -34.87 -18.29
N LEU A 272 0.06 -34.33 -17.19
CA LEU A 272 -0.24 -32.90 -17.06
C LEU A 272 1.05 -32.06 -17.00
N TRP A 273 2.02 -32.51 -16.21
CA TRP A 273 3.34 -31.91 -16.12
C TRP A 273 4.35 -32.81 -16.81
N VAL A 274 5.08 -32.25 -17.78
CA VAL A 274 6.11 -32.96 -18.53
C VAL A 274 7.47 -32.50 -18.03
N SER A 275 8.28 -33.45 -17.57
CA SER A 275 9.65 -33.18 -17.12
C SER A 275 10.56 -32.94 -18.32
N CYS A 276 11.20 -31.77 -18.37
CA CYS A 276 12.25 -31.47 -19.35
C CYS A 276 13.65 -31.78 -18.79
N ALA A 277 14.63 -31.93 -19.69
CA ALA A 277 16.01 -32.30 -19.37
C ALA A 277 16.70 -31.45 -18.27
N ASN A 278 16.17 -30.25 -17.99
CA ASN A 278 16.70 -29.30 -17.01
C ASN A 278 16.01 -29.38 -15.64
N SER A 279 15.30 -30.48 -15.34
CA SER A 279 14.47 -30.65 -14.13
C SER A 279 13.36 -29.59 -13.98
N THR A 280 12.97 -28.95 -15.08
CA THR A 280 11.88 -27.97 -15.11
C THR A 280 10.63 -28.65 -15.62
N GLU A 281 9.54 -28.54 -14.89
CA GLU A 281 8.24 -29.08 -15.27
C GLU A 281 7.48 -28.07 -16.11
N ILE A 282 7.07 -28.48 -17.30
CA ILE A 282 6.28 -27.67 -18.23
C ILE A 282 4.88 -28.26 -18.30
N LEU A 283 3.86 -27.39 -18.30
CA LEU A 283 2.47 -27.81 -18.43
C LEU A 283 2.17 -28.24 -19.87
N ASN A 284 1.56 -29.41 -20.03
CA ASN A 284 1.00 -29.83 -21.31
C ASN A 284 -0.34 -29.12 -21.54
N GLU A 285 -0.40 -28.18 -22.50
CA GLU A 285 -1.60 -27.40 -22.81
C GLU A 285 -2.80 -28.28 -23.19
N GLU A 286 -2.60 -29.36 -23.95
CA GLU A 286 -3.68 -30.25 -24.40
C GLU A 286 -4.28 -31.03 -23.23
N GLU A 287 -3.42 -31.61 -22.40
CA GLU A 287 -3.85 -32.34 -21.21
C GLU A 287 -4.50 -31.43 -20.17
N TYR A 288 -3.99 -30.19 -20.04
CA TYR A 288 -4.62 -29.16 -19.22
C TYR A 288 -6.03 -28.84 -19.72
N LEU A 289 -6.23 -28.58 -21.02
CA LEU A 289 -7.56 -28.31 -21.57
C LEU A 289 -8.52 -29.50 -21.38
N ARG A 290 -8.02 -30.74 -21.47
CA ARG A 290 -8.80 -31.95 -21.20
C ARG A 290 -9.21 -32.09 -19.73
N THR A 291 -8.31 -31.72 -18.81
CA THR A 291 -8.53 -31.84 -17.36
C THR A 291 -9.36 -30.69 -16.78
N PHE A 292 -9.31 -29.51 -17.42
CA PHE A 292 -9.95 -28.28 -16.95
C PHE A 292 -10.87 -27.66 -18.04
N PRO A 293 -11.89 -28.38 -18.54
CA PRO A 293 -12.75 -27.91 -19.64
C PRO A 293 -13.64 -26.71 -19.25
N ARG A 294 -13.84 -26.50 -17.94
CA ARG A 294 -14.59 -25.38 -17.36
C ARG A 294 -13.70 -24.30 -16.73
N GLY A 295 -12.41 -24.26 -17.09
CA GLY A 295 -11.48 -23.22 -16.59
C GLY A 295 -11.92 -21.81 -16.99
N ILE A 296 -11.05 -20.82 -16.80
CA ILE A 296 -11.31 -19.36 -17.02
C ILE A 296 -11.68 -19.03 -18.51
N GLY A 297 -11.83 -20.02 -19.38
CA GLY A 297 -12.16 -19.87 -20.79
C GLY A 297 -10.94 -19.86 -21.69
N PRO A 298 -11.16 -19.72 -23.01
CA PRO A 298 -10.09 -19.87 -24.00
C PRO A 298 -9.00 -18.81 -23.82
N LYS A 299 -7.79 -19.17 -24.23
CA LYS A 299 -6.65 -18.27 -24.34
C LYS A 299 -6.99 -17.14 -25.34
N PRO A 300 -6.87 -15.86 -24.96
CA PRO A 300 -7.10 -14.75 -25.87
C PRO A 300 -6.17 -14.81 -27.09
N LEU A 301 -6.66 -14.36 -28.25
CA LEU A 301 -5.88 -14.36 -29.50
C LEU A 301 -4.63 -13.48 -29.36
N GLY A 302 -3.48 -14.02 -29.77
CA GLY A 302 -2.21 -13.31 -29.75
C GLY A 302 -1.39 -13.46 -28.46
N LEU A 303 -1.94 -14.07 -27.41
CA LEU A 303 -1.22 -14.37 -26.17
C LEU A 303 -0.57 -15.77 -26.21
N LYS A 304 0.61 -15.88 -25.62
CA LYS A 304 1.34 -17.12 -25.36
C LYS A 304 1.02 -17.61 -23.95
N SER A 305 0.80 -18.91 -23.76
CA SER A 305 0.66 -19.47 -22.41
C SER A 305 2.03 -19.82 -21.85
N GLU A 306 2.28 -19.42 -20.62
CA GLU A 306 3.47 -19.75 -19.85
C GLU A 306 3.03 -20.41 -18.54
N ALA A 307 3.49 -21.63 -18.30
CA ALA A 307 3.14 -22.38 -17.11
C ALA A 307 4.36 -23.11 -16.55
N SER A 308 4.58 -22.98 -15.25
CA SER A 308 5.70 -23.60 -14.54
C SER A 308 5.32 -23.97 -13.11
N ARG A 309 5.95 -25.02 -12.60
CA ARG A 309 5.82 -25.47 -11.22
C ARG A 309 7.20 -25.62 -10.60
N GLU A 310 7.32 -25.23 -9.33
CA GLU A 310 8.53 -25.44 -8.53
C GLU A 310 8.15 -25.74 -7.08
N SER A 311 8.94 -26.59 -6.41
CA SER A 311 8.75 -26.90 -5.00
C SER A 311 10.04 -26.72 -4.21
N ALA A 312 9.95 -26.13 -3.02
CA ALA A 312 11.07 -26.11 -2.07
C ALA A 312 10.59 -26.22 -0.63
N VAL A 313 11.52 -26.60 0.26
CA VAL A 313 11.33 -26.57 1.70
C VAL A 313 12.01 -25.32 2.24
N VAL A 314 11.25 -24.47 2.95
CA VAL A 314 11.74 -23.19 3.48
C VAL A 314 11.71 -23.19 5.00
N VAL A 315 12.64 -22.44 5.60
CA VAL A 315 12.80 -22.31 7.06
C VAL A 315 11.84 -21.27 7.64
N MET A 316 10.54 -21.46 7.42
CA MET A 316 9.49 -20.58 7.93
C MET A 316 8.19 -21.34 8.16
N ASN A 317 7.50 -21.01 9.25
CA ASN A 317 6.20 -21.58 9.57
C ASN A 317 5.14 -21.15 8.54
N HIS A 318 4.24 -22.08 8.21
CA HIS A 318 3.19 -21.91 7.21
C HIS A 318 2.26 -20.71 7.48
N ILE A 319 1.96 -20.40 8.75
CA ILE A 319 1.14 -19.23 9.12
C ILE A 319 1.85 -17.93 8.75
N ASN A 320 3.14 -17.79 9.06
CA ASN A 320 3.92 -16.60 8.70
C ASN A 320 4.00 -16.42 7.18
N LEU A 321 4.11 -17.51 6.42
CA LEU A 321 4.09 -17.46 4.96
C LEU A 321 2.75 -16.93 4.44
N VAL A 322 1.62 -17.43 4.99
CA VAL A 322 0.29 -16.94 4.64
C VAL A 322 0.14 -15.46 5.00
N GLU A 323 0.58 -15.02 6.18
CA GLU A 323 0.58 -13.60 6.57
C GLU A 323 1.36 -12.73 5.59
N ILE A 324 2.54 -13.17 5.16
CA ILE A 324 3.36 -12.44 4.19
C ILE A 324 2.62 -12.31 2.85
N LEU A 325 1.97 -13.36 2.38
CA LEU A 325 1.27 -13.36 1.09
C LEU A 325 -0.03 -12.54 1.13
N MET A 326 -0.71 -12.49 2.27
CA MET A 326 -1.98 -11.79 2.42
C MET A 326 -1.84 -10.33 2.84
N ASP A 327 -0.66 -9.91 3.32
CA ASP A 327 -0.30 -8.51 3.54
C ASP A 327 0.42 -7.94 2.31
N VAL A 328 -0.24 -7.03 1.59
CA VAL A 328 0.29 -6.44 0.35
C VAL A 328 1.65 -5.77 0.52
N LYS A 329 1.94 -5.17 1.68
CA LYS A 329 3.22 -4.50 1.94
C LYS A 329 4.32 -5.55 2.16
N ARG A 330 4.08 -6.54 3.03
CA ARG A 330 5.04 -7.62 3.28
C ARG A 330 5.32 -8.42 2.01
N TRP A 331 4.28 -8.77 1.26
CA TRP A 331 4.38 -9.45 -0.03
C TRP A 331 5.27 -8.66 -1.01
N SER A 332 5.00 -7.37 -1.18
CA SER A 332 5.78 -6.51 -2.08
C SER A 332 7.24 -6.35 -1.61
N THR A 333 7.50 -6.30 -0.30
CA THR A 333 8.87 -6.22 0.23
C THR A 333 9.65 -7.51 -0.01
N VAL A 334 9.07 -8.67 0.33
CA VAL A 334 9.71 -9.99 0.16
C VAL A 334 10.02 -10.24 -1.31
N PHE A 335 9.09 -9.88 -2.20
CA PHE A 335 9.18 -10.12 -3.63
C PHE A 335 9.48 -8.86 -4.45
N CYS A 336 10.17 -7.84 -3.91
CA CYS A 336 10.42 -6.57 -4.61
C CYS A 336 11.14 -6.68 -5.97
N GLY A 337 11.89 -7.77 -6.18
CA GLY A 337 12.50 -8.07 -7.48
C GLY A 337 11.52 -8.59 -8.53
N ILE A 338 10.35 -9.09 -8.12
CA ILE A 338 9.30 -9.66 -8.97
C ILE A 338 8.07 -8.74 -9.00
N VAL A 339 7.67 -8.17 -7.86
CA VAL A 339 6.53 -7.27 -7.69
C VAL A 339 7.05 -5.84 -7.57
N SER A 340 6.84 -5.01 -8.59
CA SER A 340 7.26 -3.60 -8.57
C SER A 340 6.24 -2.73 -7.84
N ARG A 341 4.95 -3.00 -8.05
CA ARG A 341 3.82 -2.30 -7.44
C ARG A 341 2.71 -3.29 -7.14
N ALA A 342 2.01 -3.06 -6.04
CA ALA A 342 0.80 -3.79 -5.70
C ALA A 342 -0.11 -2.95 -4.82
N MET A 343 -1.41 -3.14 -4.98
CA MET A 343 -2.42 -2.56 -4.09
C MET A 343 -3.62 -3.49 -3.94
N THR A 344 -4.19 -3.51 -2.74
CA THR A 344 -5.52 -4.08 -2.51
C THR A 344 -6.55 -3.05 -2.94
N VAL A 345 -7.36 -3.39 -3.94
CA VAL A 345 -8.43 -2.55 -4.47
C VAL A 345 -9.69 -2.69 -3.62
N ASP A 346 -10.05 -3.93 -3.26
CA ASP A 346 -11.22 -4.25 -2.46
C ASP A 346 -11.01 -5.54 -1.64
N VAL A 347 -11.76 -5.71 -0.57
CA VAL A 347 -11.76 -6.92 0.27
C VAL A 347 -13.18 -7.48 0.31
N LEU A 348 -13.40 -8.59 -0.39
CA LEU A 348 -14.73 -9.21 -0.47
C LEU A 348 -15.02 -10.11 0.74
N SER A 349 -13.97 -10.70 1.32
CA SER A 349 -14.07 -11.50 2.55
C SER A 349 -12.77 -11.36 3.34
N THR A 350 -12.85 -11.12 4.65
CA THR A 350 -11.68 -11.07 5.53
C THR A 350 -11.20 -12.45 5.98
N GLY A 351 -11.99 -13.51 5.71
CA GLY A 351 -11.75 -14.87 6.21
C GLY A 351 -12.39 -15.13 7.58
N VAL A 352 -11.98 -16.22 8.22
CA VAL A 352 -12.43 -16.63 9.57
C VAL A 352 -11.75 -15.77 10.63
N ALA A 353 -12.48 -15.41 11.69
CA ALA A 353 -11.94 -14.58 12.78
C ALA A 353 -10.62 -15.14 13.33
N GLY A 354 -9.54 -14.35 13.21
CA GLY A 354 -8.21 -14.69 13.71
C GLY A 354 -7.25 -15.35 12.71
N ASN A 355 -7.66 -15.63 11.46
CA ASN A 355 -6.75 -16.09 10.39
C ASN A 355 -7.26 -15.73 8.98
N TYR A 356 -6.51 -16.10 7.94
CA TYR A 356 -6.87 -15.81 6.54
C TYR A 356 -7.68 -16.92 5.85
N ASN A 357 -8.25 -17.87 6.60
CA ASN A 357 -9.01 -18.96 5.99
C ASN A 357 -10.31 -18.42 5.40
N GLY A 358 -10.49 -18.54 4.08
CA GLY A 358 -11.64 -17.98 3.38
C GLY A 358 -11.50 -16.49 3.03
N ALA A 359 -10.31 -15.89 3.21
CA ALA A 359 -10.06 -14.50 2.89
C ALA A 359 -9.95 -14.30 1.37
N LEU A 360 -10.58 -13.24 0.86
CA LEU A 360 -10.69 -12.96 -0.57
C LEU A 360 -10.49 -11.46 -0.84
N GLN A 361 -9.43 -11.13 -1.56
CA GLN A 361 -8.98 -9.76 -1.82
C GLN A 361 -8.90 -9.52 -3.33
N VAL A 362 -9.44 -8.39 -3.79
CA VAL A 362 -9.27 -7.94 -5.16
C VAL A 362 -8.06 -7.01 -5.20
N MET A 363 -7.11 -7.30 -6.09
CA MET A 363 -5.80 -6.68 -6.11
C MET A 363 -5.41 -6.26 -7.53
N THR A 364 -4.57 -5.25 -7.61
CA THR A 364 -3.74 -5.00 -8.79
C THR A 364 -2.29 -5.19 -8.42
N ALA A 365 -1.51 -5.76 -9.34
CA ALA A 365 -0.07 -5.83 -9.19
C ALA A 365 0.63 -5.68 -10.54
N GLU A 366 1.85 -5.17 -10.48
CA GLU A 366 2.75 -5.06 -11.60
C GLU A 366 3.96 -5.96 -11.33
N PHE A 367 4.20 -6.88 -12.26
CA PHE A 367 5.29 -7.84 -12.20
C PHE A 367 6.44 -7.41 -13.11
N GLN A 368 7.67 -7.49 -12.62
CA GLN A 368 8.86 -6.99 -13.29
C GLN A 368 10.00 -8.00 -13.36
N VAL A 369 10.83 -7.83 -14.39
CA VAL A 369 12.24 -8.17 -14.35
C VAL A 369 13.00 -6.86 -14.17
N PRO A 370 13.96 -6.74 -13.24
CA PRO A 370 14.79 -5.54 -13.07
C PRO A 370 15.69 -5.27 -14.28
N SER A 371 15.08 -4.85 -15.38
CA SER A 371 15.72 -4.49 -16.64
C SER A 371 14.88 -3.45 -17.35
N PRO A 372 15.51 -2.41 -17.94
CA PRO A 372 14.81 -1.43 -18.75
C PRO A 372 14.27 -2.00 -20.07
N LEU A 373 14.77 -3.16 -20.52
CA LEU A 373 14.45 -3.79 -21.80
C LEU A 373 13.36 -4.87 -21.70
N VAL A 374 12.83 -5.12 -20.50
CA VAL A 374 11.72 -6.06 -20.26
C VAL A 374 10.52 -5.26 -19.75
N PRO A 375 9.44 -5.14 -20.55
CA PRO A 375 8.21 -4.50 -20.10
C PRO A 375 7.62 -5.20 -18.87
N THR A 376 6.96 -4.43 -18.02
CA THR A 376 6.25 -4.97 -16.85
C THR A 376 4.91 -5.58 -17.26
N ARG A 377 4.45 -6.56 -16.46
CA ARG A 377 3.18 -7.26 -16.66
C ARG A 377 2.20 -6.76 -15.59
N GLU A 378 1.20 -6.00 -15.99
CA GLU A 378 0.15 -5.48 -15.11
C GLU A 378 -1.03 -6.45 -15.07
N ASN A 379 -1.48 -6.81 -13.87
CA ASN A 379 -2.58 -7.75 -13.68
C ASN A 379 -3.60 -7.19 -12.68
N TYR A 380 -4.88 -7.36 -12.99
CA TYR A 380 -6.01 -7.17 -12.07
C TYR A 380 -6.61 -8.53 -11.74
N PHE A 381 -6.53 -8.95 -10.48
CA PHE A 381 -6.85 -10.32 -10.08
C PHE A 381 -7.52 -10.37 -8.71
N VAL A 382 -8.19 -11.50 -8.43
CA VAL A 382 -8.64 -11.86 -7.09
C VAL A 382 -7.65 -12.85 -6.48
N ARG A 383 -7.25 -12.57 -5.24
CA ARG A 383 -6.48 -13.46 -4.37
C ARG A 383 -7.41 -14.13 -3.38
N TYR A 384 -7.43 -15.46 -3.36
CA TYR A 384 -8.21 -16.25 -2.42
C TYR A 384 -7.30 -17.16 -1.61
N CYS A 385 -7.46 -17.12 -0.29
CA CYS A 385 -6.69 -17.90 0.66
C CYS A 385 -7.60 -18.85 1.43
N LYS A 386 -7.25 -20.13 1.47
CA LYS A 386 -8.04 -21.17 2.13
C LYS A 386 -7.14 -22.26 2.71
N GLN A 387 -7.52 -22.77 3.88
CA GLN A 387 -6.94 -23.97 4.44
C GLN A 387 -7.75 -25.21 4.01
N HIS A 388 -7.05 -26.24 3.55
CA HIS A 388 -7.63 -27.52 3.18
C HIS A 388 -7.74 -28.47 4.38
N ALA A 389 -8.53 -29.54 4.23
CA ALA A 389 -8.82 -30.49 5.31
C ALA A 389 -7.58 -31.23 5.84
N ASP A 390 -6.52 -31.32 5.02
CA ASP A 390 -5.22 -31.90 5.35
C ASP A 390 -4.29 -30.94 6.09
N GLY A 391 -4.75 -29.71 6.39
CA GLY A 391 -3.96 -28.66 7.04
C GLY A 391 -3.12 -27.82 6.06
N THR A 392 -3.07 -28.18 4.77
CA THR A 392 -2.35 -27.44 3.74
C THR A 392 -3.05 -26.11 3.44
N TRP A 393 -2.29 -25.02 3.41
CA TRP A 393 -2.79 -23.72 2.99
C TRP A 393 -2.62 -23.55 1.49
N ALA A 394 -3.61 -22.97 0.83
CA ALA A 394 -3.53 -22.60 -0.58
C ALA A 394 -3.87 -21.12 -0.74
N VAL A 395 -3.04 -20.41 -1.50
CA VAL A 395 -3.25 -19.03 -1.92
C VAL A 395 -3.28 -19.03 -3.44
N VAL A 396 -4.41 -18.65 -4.02
CA VAL A 396 -4.62 -18.61 -5.47
C VAL A 396 -4.94 -17.20 -5.95
N ASP A 397 -4.31 -16.82 -7.05
CA ASP A 397 -4.50 -15.58 -7.78
C ASP A 397 -5.08 -15.92 -9.15
N VAL A 398 -6.18 -15.26 -9.51
CA VAL A 398 -6.83 -15.42 -10.81
C VAL A 398 -7.30 -14.10 -11.38
N SER A 399 -6.99 -13.85 -12.66
CA SER A 399 -7.34 -12.61 -13.35
C SER A 399 -8.84 -12.35 -13.41
N LEU A 400 -9.21 -11.07 -13.26
CA LEU A 400 -10.57 -10.55 -13.42
C LEU A 400 -10.74 -9.76 -14.74
N ASP A 401 -9.84 -9.93 -15.72
CA ASP A 401 -9.84 -9.15 -16.97
C ASP A 401 -11.18 -9.24 -17.75
N ASN A 402 -11.91 -10.36 -17.63
CA ASN A 402 -13.21 -10.55 -18.29
C ASN A 402 -14.31 -9.62 -17.74
N LEU A 403 -14.13 -9.07 -16.53
CA LEU A 403 -15.07 -8.13 -15.89
C LEU A 403 -14.82 -6.68 -16.31
N ARG A 404 -13.70 -6.39 -16.98
CA ARG A 404 -13.36 -5.04 -17.47
C ARG A 404 -12.90 -5.06 -18.93
N PRO A 405 -13.81 -4.82 -19.88
CA PRO A 405 -13.49 -4.77 -21.31
C PRO A 405 -12.58 -3.60 -21.73
N SER A 406 -12.24 -2.66 -20.84
CA SER A 406 -11.74 -1.34 -21.22
C SER A 406 -10.22 -1.22 -21.38
N LEU A 407 -9.45 -2.31 -21.23
CA LEU A 407 -8.01 -2.30 -21.49
C LEU A 407 -7.63 -3.57 -22.24
N ILE A 408 -6.85 -3.44 -23.31
CA ILE A 408 -6.18 -4.57 -23.95
C ILE A 408 -5.18 -5.10 -22.92
N SER A 409 -5.63 -6.02 -22.06
CA SER A 409 -4.78 -6.64 -21.05
C SER A 409 -3.77 -7.53 -21.77
N ARG A 410 -2.51 -7.10 -21.76
CA ARG A 410 -1.39 -7.84 -22.39
C ARG A 410 -0.97 -9.06 -21.57
N SER A 411 -1.58 -9.29 -20.41
CA SER A 411 -1.25 -10.33 -19.45
C SER A 411 -2.52 -10.76 -18.72
N ARG A 412 -2.86 -12.04 -18.80
CA ARG A 412 -3.99 -12.65 -18.08
C ARG A 412 -3.48 -13.79 -17.22
N ARG A 413 -3.64 -13.67 -15.91
CA ARG A 413 -3.26 -14.70 -14.93
C ARG A 413 -4.30 -15.82 -14.90
N ARG A 414 -3.90 -17.02 -15.27
CA ARG A 414 -4.64 -18.26 -14.98
C ARG A 414 -4.40 -18.66 -13.52
N PRO A 415 -5.10 -19.67 -12.96
CA PRO A 415 -4.99 -19.98 -11.54
C PRO A 415 -3.52 -20.24 -11.19
N SER A 416 -2.96 -19.29 -10.45
CA SER A 416 -1.54 -19.25 -10.09
C SER A 416 -1.45 -19.00 -8.60
N GLY A 417 -0.33 -19.35 -7.98
CA GLY A 417 -0.14 -19.12 -6.55
C GLY A 417 0.63 -20.27 -5.93
N CYS A 418 0.33 -20.60 -4.69
CA CYS A 418 1.09 -21.62 -3.99
C CYS A 418 0.28 -22.44 -2.99
N LEU A 419 0.78 -23.66 -2.76
CA LEU A 419 0.40 -24.52 -1.65
C LEU A 419 1.50 -24.49 -0.61
N ILE A 420 1.12 -24.36 0.65
CA ILE A 420 2.00 -24.26 1.80
C ILE A 420 1.62 -25.38 2.76
N GLN A 421 2.47 -26.38 2.82
CA GLN A 421 2.30 -27.53 3.69
C GLN A 421 3.20 -27.39 4.92
N GLU A 422 2.62 -27.56 6.10
CA GLU A 422 3.38 -27.59 7.35
C GLU A 422 4.34 -28.79 7.39
N LEU A 423 5.56 -28.55 7.84
CA LEU A 423 6.55 -29.58 8.16
C LEU A 423 7.01 -29.44 9.63
N PRO A 424 7.56 -30.51 10.23
CA PRO A 424 8.12 -30.44 11.58
C PRO A 424 9.20 -29.36 11.74
N ASN A 425 9.46 -28.94 12.98
CA ASN A 425 10.51 -27.97 13.35
C ASN A 425 10.33 -26.56 12.75
N GLY A 426 9.11 -26.18 12.38
CA GLY A 426 8.81 -24.84 11.87
C GLY A 426 9.21 -24.62 10.41
N TYR A 427 9.44 -25.69 9.65
CA TYR A 427 9.64 -25.65 8.20
C TYR A 427 8.30 -25.71 7.48
N SER A 428 8.29 -25.29 6.21
CA SER A 428 7.14 -25.50 5.34
C SER A 428 7.60 -25.96 3.96
N LYS A 429 6.85 -26.86 3.33
CA LYS A 429 7.02 -27.16 1.90
C LYS A 429 6.11 -26.22 1.11
N VAL A 430 6.70 -25.46 0.20
CA VAL A 430 5.97 -24.55 -0.69
C VAL A 430 6.03 -25.12 -2.10
N THR A 431 4.86 -25.33 -2.71
CA THR A 431 4.71 -25.68 -4.12
C THR A 431 4.10 -24.49 -4.83
N TRP A 432 4.87 -23.84 -5.70
CA TRP A 432 4.45 -22.66 -6.44
C TRP A 432 4.09 -23.02 -7.87
N ILE A 433 2.97 -22.48 -8.36
CA ILE A 433 2.52 -22.61 -9.74
C ILE A 433 2.35 -21.21 -10.31
N GLU A 434 3.02 -20.95 -11.42
CA GLU A 434 2.80 -19.75 -12.21
C GLU A 434 2.18 -20.15 -13.53
N HIS A 435 0.98 -19.65 -13.84
CA HIS A 435 0.28 -19.88 -15.10
C HIS A 435 -0.31 -18.57 -15.64
N VAL A 436 0.24 -18.07 -16.74
CA VAL A 436 -0.11 -16.76 -17.30
C VAL A 436 -0.19 -16.84 -18.82
N ASP A 437 -1.20 -16.20 -19.40
CA ASP A 437 -1.28 -15.91 -20.83
C ASP A 437 -0.76 -14.49 -21.08
N VAL A 438 0.26 -14.29 -21.93
CA VAL A 438 0.98 -13.02 -22.05
C VAL A 438 1.40 -12.68 -23.49
N ASP A 439 1.49 -11.37 -23.79
CA ASP A 439 2.08 -10.83 -25.01
C ASP A 439 3.53 -10.36 -24.77
N ASP A 440 4.50 -11.16 -25.22
CA ASP A 440 5.93 -10.86 -25.10
C ASP A 440 6.53 -10.20 -26.36
N ARG A 441 5.72 -9.70 -27.31
CA ARG A 441 6.24 -9.08 -28.54
C ARG A 441 7.14 -7.88 -28.28
N ALA A 442 6.85 -7.14 -27.20
CA ALA A 442 7.61 -5.96 -26.78
C ALA A 442 8.92 -6.30 -26.02
N VAL A 443 9.21 -7.57 -25.74
CA VAL A 443 10.45 -7.98 -25.06
C VAL A 443 11.62 -7.88 -26.04
N HIS A 444 12.69 -7.19 -25.61
CA HIS A 444 13.91 -7.02 -26.40
C HIS A 444 14.60 -8.37 -26.68
N SER A 445 15.27 -8.48 -27.84
CA SER A 445 15.88 -9.73 -28.33
C SER A 445 16.86 -10.37 -27.34
N ILE A 446 17.66 -9.55 -26.64
CA ILE A 446 18.63 -9.98 -25.63
C ILE A 446 17.97 -10.75 -24.47
N TYR A 447 16.75 -10.36 -24.07
CA TYR A 447 16.04 -10.98 -22.94
C TYR A 447 15.03 -12.04 -23.34
N ARG A 448 14.71 -12.15 -24.65
CA ARG A 448 13.76 -13.15 -25.15
C ARG A 448 14.11 -14.60 -24.74
N PRO A 449 15.38 -15.05 -24.74
CA PRO A 449 15.73 -16.38 -24.23
C PRO A 449 15.43 -16.55 -22.73
N LEU A 450 15.73 -15.52 -21.92
CA LEU A 450 15.48 -15.55 -20.47
C LEU A 450 13.97 -15.62 -20.17
N VAL A 451 13.16 -14.81 -20.86
CA VAL A 451 11.70 -14.81 -20.70
C VAL A 451 11.11 -16.14 -21.16
N ASN A 452 11.48 -16.62 -22.36
CA ASN A 452 10.96 -17.87 -22.90
C ASN A 452 11.35 -19.12 -22.10
N SER A 453 12.47 -19.07 -21.36
CA SER A 453 12.88 -20.18 -20.50
C SER A 453 12.03 -20.36 -19.24
N GLY A 454 11.13 -19.41 -18.93
CA GLY A 454 10.36 -19.40 -17.69
C GLY A 454 11.15 -18.95 -16.46
N ILE A 455 12.45 -18.68 -16.57
CA ILE A 455 13.29 -18.20 -15.45
C ILE A 455 12.90 -16.76 -15.04
N ALA A 456 12.47 -15.94 -15.99
CA ALA A 456 12.14 -14.53 -15.74
C ALA A 456 10.89 -14.34 -14.87
N PHE A 457 9.81 -15.08 -15.14
CA PHE A 457 8.51 -14.87 -14.50
C PHE A 457 7.95 -16.14 -13.85
N GLY A 458 8.57 -17.30 -14.04
CA GLY A 458 8.04 -18.58 -13.59
C GLY A 458 8.24 -18.88 -12.10
N ALA A 459 7.66 -20.01 -11.67
CA ALA A 459 7.58 -20.47 -10.29
C ALA A 459 8.96 -20.57 -9.60
N LYS A 460 10.00 -20.99 -10.35
CA LYS A 460 11.37 -21.10 -9.82
C LYS A 460 11.89 -19.80 -9.23
N ARG A 461 11.56 -18.66 -9.85
CA ARG A 461 12.00 -17.35 -9.38
C ARG A 461 11.29 -16.95 -8.08
N TRP A 462 10.01 -17.25 -7.98
CA TRP A 462 9.23 -17.04 -6.76
C TRP A 462 9.78 -17.85 -5.60
N VAL A 463 9.97 -19.16 -5.80
CA VAL A 463 10.49 -20.08 -4.79
C VAL A 463 11.91 -19.69 -4.36
N ALA A 464 12.82 -19.43 -5.30
CA ALA A 464 14.18 -19.00 -4.98
C ALA A 464 14.23 -17.65 -4.24
N THR A 465 13.32 -16.73 -4.56
CA THR A 465 13.21 -15.45 -3.84
C THR A 465 12.71 -15.69 -2.41
N LEU A 466 11.68 -16.51 -2.24
CA LEU A 466 11.13 -16.83 -0.93
C LEU A 466 12.15 -17.53 -0.04
N ASP A 467 12.85 -18.53 -0.57
CA ASP A 467 13.86 -19.30 0.14
C ASP A 467 14.98 -18.39 0.67
N ARG A 468 15.54 -17.54 -0.20
CA ARG A 468 16.54 -16.53 0.18
C ARG A 468 16.02 -15.57 1.27
N GLN A 469 14.75 -15.19 1.24
CA GLN A 469 14.18 -14.31 2.27
C GLN A 469 13.97 -15.03 3.61
N CYS A 470 13.61 -16.32 3.57
CA CYS A 470 13.52 -17.14 4.77
C CYS A 470 14.91 -17.30 5.43
N GLU A 471 15.95 -17.57 4.66
CA GLU A 471 17.33 -17.64 5.16
C GLU A 471 17.80 -16.31 5.77
N ARG A 472 17.47 -15.18 5.13
CA ARG A 472 17.78 -13.84 5.65
C ARG A 472 17.09 -13.55 6.98
N LEU A 473 15.81 -13.89 7.10
CA LEU A 473 15.05 -13.71 8.33
C LEU A 473 15.56 -14.63 9.45
N ALA A 474 15.84 -15.90 9.13
CA ALA A 474 16.47 -16.83 10.06
C ALA A 474 17.83 -16.31 10.56
N SER A 475 18.65 -15.77 9.66
CA SER A 475 19.94 -15.14 10.00
C SER A 475 19.77 -13.91 10.89
N SER A 476 18.70 -13.13 10.72
CA SER A 476 18.37 -11.99 11.57
C SER A 476 17.93 -12.39 12.98
N MET A 477 17.35 -13.58 13.14
CA MET A 477 16.82 -14.10 14.41
C MET A 477 17.84 -15.00 15.14
N ALA A 478 18.92 -15.40 14.47
CA ALA A 478 19.98 -16.20 15.07
C ALA A 478 20.67 -15.44 16.21
N ASN A 479 20.57 -15.98 17.42
CA ASN A 479 21.21 -15.43 18.63
C ASN A 479 22.58 -16.07 18.92
N ASN A 480 22.85 -17.27 18.40
CA ASN A 480 24.04 -18.08 18.70
C ASN A 480 24.91 -18.28 17.44
N ILE A 481 25.59 -17.24 16.97
CA ILE A 481 26.60 -17.39 15.91
C ILE A 481 27.94 -17.74 16.59
N PRO A 482 28.63 -18.82 16.18
CA PRO A 482 29.94 -19.15 16.72
C PRO A 482 30.88 -17.95 16.60
N ALA A 483 31.51 -17.56 17.71
CA ALA A 483 32.57 -16.56 17.73
C ALA A 483 33.82 -17.16 17.08
N GLY A 484 33.91 -17.11 15.76
CA GLY A 484 35.10 -17.47 14.98
C GLY A 484 35.15 -16.62 13.71
N ASP A 485 36.28 -15.92 13.53
CA ASP A 485 36.88 -15.15 12.42
C ASP A 485 36.09 -14.66 11.17
N LEU A 486 34.80 -14.95 11.01
CA LEU A 486 34.01 -14.60 9.82
C LEU A 486 32.95 -13.52 10.02
N CYS A 487 32.58 -13.18 11.27
CA CYS A 487 31.50 -12.24 11.51
C CYS A 487 32.03 -10.83 11.82
N VAL A 488 32.14 -9.98 10.78
CA VAL A 488 32.55 -8.56 10.89
C VAL A 488 31.59 -7.75 11.78
N ILE A 489 30.33 -8.18 11.91
CA ILE A 489 29.30 -7.51 12.72
C ILE A 489 28.86 -8.42 13.86
N THR A 490 29.40 -8.15 15.04
CA THR A 490 29.19 -8.98 16.24
C THR A 490 27.86 -8.71 16.95
N SER A 491 27.30 -7.49 16.83
CA SER A 491 26.05 -7.12 17.49
C SER A 491 24.80 -7.56 16.72
N THR A 492 23.80 -8.05 17.45
CA THR A 492 22.48 -8.41 16.91
C THR A 492 21.78 -7.23 16.24
N GLU A 493 21.90 -6.04 16.84
CA GLU A 493 21.32 -4.80 16.33
C GLU A 493 22.06 -4.34 15.06
N GLY A 494 23.38 -4.48 15.04
CA GLY A 494 24.20 -4.21 13.86
C GLY A 494 23.80 -5.09 12.67
N ARG A 495 23.63 -6.41 12.91
CA ARG A 495 23.16 -7.34 11.87
C ARG A 495 21.78 -6.96 11.35
N LYS A 496 20.82 -6.68 12.24
CA LYS A 496 19.47 -6.22 11.88
C LYS A 496 19.51 -4.92 11.07
N SER A 497 20.34 -3.96 11.47
CA SER A 497 20.50 -2.69 10.77
C SER A 497 21.06 -2.89 9.35
N MET A 498 22.07 -3.75 9.21
CA MET A 498 22.67 -4.07 7.91
C MET A 498 21.73 -4.84 6.99
N LEU A 499 20.94 -5.78 7.52
CA LEU A 499 19.92 -6.46 6.73
C LEU A 499 18.85 -5.48 6.23
N LYS A 500 18.37 -4.56 7.08
CA LYS A 500 17.44 -3.49 6.67
C LYS A 500 18.06 -2.56 5.63
N LEU A 501 19.34 -2.23 5.74
CA LEU A 501 20.05 -1.43 4.73
C LEU A 501 20.11 -2.19 3.40
N ALA A 502 20.50 -3.46 3.42
CA ALA A 502 20.55 -4.31 2.23
C ALA A 502 19.17 -4.46 1.57
N GLU A 503 18.08 -4.60 2.35
CA GLU A 503 16.70 -4.58 1.83
C GLU A 503 16.40 -3.27 1.11
N ARG A 504 16.68 -2.11 1.73
CA ARG A 504 16.47 -0.80 1.09
C ARG A 504 17.29 -0.64 -0.19
N MET A 505 18.52 -1.14 -0.21
CA MET A 505 19.38 -1.11 -1.40
C MET A 505 18.81 -1.97 -2.54
N VAL A 506 18.33 -3.18 -2.23
CA VAL A 506 17.69 -4.05 -3.23
C VAL A 506 16.41 -3.45 -3.77
N MET A 507 15.55 -2.91 -2.89
CA MET A 507 14.33 -2.21 -3.32
C MET A 507 14.66 -1.00 -4.21
N SER A 508 15.63 -0.18 -3.77
CA SER A 508 16.12 0.97 -4.53
C SER A 508 16.65 0.59 -5.92
N PHE A 509 17.39 -0.52 -6.02
CA PHE A 509 17.90 -1.05 -7.27
C PHE A 509 16.76 -1.52 -8.18
N CYS A 510 15.83 -2.33 -7.66
CA CYS A 510 14.72 -2.86 -8.46
C CYS A 510 13.83 -1.73 -9.01
N THR A 511 13.52 -0.72 -8.19
CA THR A 511 12.79 0.48 -8.64
C THR A 511 13.61 1.33 -9.61
N GLY A 512 14.93 1.40 -9.43
CA GLY A 512 15.82 2.22 -10.24
C GLY A 512 16.19 1.64 -11.60
N VAL A 513 16.05 0.32 -11.80
CA VAL A 513 16.39 -0.39 -13.06
C VAL A 513 15.16 -0.97 -13.75
N GLY A 514 14.09 -1.27 -13.01
CA GLY A 514 12.85 -1.83 -13.54
C GLY A 514 12.08 -0.85 -14.42
N ALA A 515 11.31 -1.39 -15.37
CA ALA A 515 10.52 -0.60 -16.33
C ALA A 515 9.18 -0.06 -15.77
N SER A 516 9.07 0.12 -14.45
CA SER A 516 7.80 0.49 -13.80
C SER A 516 7.32 1.90 -14.18
N THR A 517 6.01 2.08 -14.38
CA THR A 517 5.45 3.39 -14.78
C THR A 517 5.50 4.44 -13.67
N SER A 518 5.68 4.03 -12.41
CA SER A 518 5.91 4.96 -11.27
C SER A 518 7.14 5.84 -11.45
N HIS A 519 8.10 5.36 -12.25
CA HIS A 519 9.34 6.03 -12.54
C HIS A 519 9.62 5.87 -14.05
N ALA A 520 8.71 6.36 -14.87
CA ALA A 520 8.73 6.12 -16.32
C ALA A 520 10.09 6.47 -16.94
N TRP A 521 10.66 5.51 -17.67
CA TRP A 521 11.87 5.72 -18.47
C TRP A 521 11.55 6.51 -19.73
N THR A 522 12.37 7.52 -20.01
CA THR A 522 12.42 8.19 -21.30
C THR A 522 13.57 7.61 -22.11
N THR A 523 13.27 7.04 -23.28
CA THR A 523 14.33 6.58 -24.19
C THR A 523 15.00 7.79 -24.83
N LEU A 524 16.31 7.95 -24.59
CA LEU A 524 17.11 8.90 -25.36
C LEU A 524 17.60 8.17 -26.60
N SER A 525 16.93 8.39 -27.73
CA SER A 525 17.36 7.83 -29.00
C SER A 525 18.60 8.57 -29.50
N ALA A 526 19.78 8.19 -29.01
CA ALA A 526 21.02 8.46 -29.72
C ALA A 526 21.12 7.46 -30.88
N THR A 527 21.43 7.92 -32.08
CA THR A 527 21.56 7.16 -33.32
C THR A 527 22.56 6.00 -33.22
N GLY A 528 22.12 4.86 -32.66
CA GLY A 528 22.90 3.63 -32.52
C GLY A 528 22.05 2.47 -31.96
N PRO A 529 22.53 1.21 -32.08
CA PRO A 529 21.82 0.00 -31.64
C PRO A 529 21.73 -0.16 -30.11
N ASP A 530 22.45 0.67 -29.35
CA ASP A 530 22.46 0.65 -27.89
C ASP A 530 21.51 1.73 -27.34
N GLU A 531 20.24 1.37 -27.14
CA GLU A 531 19.24 2.26 -26.54
C GLU A 531 19.57 2.54 -25.06
N VAL A 532 20.23 3.66 -24.78
CA VAL A 532 20.38 4.17 -23.42
C VAL A 532 19.04 4.75 -22.97
N ARG A 533 18.48 4.23 -21.88
CA ARG A 533 17.26 4.77 -21.26
C ARG A 533 17.62 5.66 -20.09
N VAL A 534 16.96 6.81 -19.99
CA VAL A 534 17.15 7.76 -18.89
C VAL A 534 15.83 7.96 -18.17
N MET A 535 15.87 7.86 -16.85
CA MET A 535 14.76 8.10 -15.94
C MET A 535 15.08 9.33 -15.12
N THR A 536 14.10 10.21 -15.00
CA THR A 536 14.16 11.36 -14.09
C THR A 536 13.15 11.14 -12.99
N ARG A 537 13.60 11.03 -11.73
CA ARG A 537 12.70 10.89 -10.57
C ARG A 537 12.88 12.03 -9.59
N LYS A 538 11.78 12.52 -9.03
CA LYS A 538 11.80 13.54 -7.98
C LYS A 538 11.75 12.85 -6.62
N SER A 539 12.80 12.99 -5.83
CA SER A 539 12.88 12.49 -4.44
C SER A 539 12.43 13.60 -3.50
N THR A 540 11.21 13.53 -2.98
CA THR A 540 10.67 14.49 -1.99
C THR A 540 10.54 13.92 -0.58
N ASP A 541 10.33 12.60 -0.43
CA ASP A 541 9.97 12.00 0.88
C ASP A 541 10.64 10.64 1.17
N ASP A 542 11.75 10.31 0.48
CA ASP A 542 12.45 9.03 0.64
C ASP A 542 13.55 9.11 1.74
N PRO A 543 13.41 8.43 2.90
CA PRO A 543 14.40 8.47 3.96
C PRO A 543 15.77 7.95 3.50
N GLY A 544 16.81 8.79 3.59
CA GLY A 544 18.17 8.44 3.20
C GLY A 544 18.52 8.69 1.73
N ARG A 545 17.63 9.31 0.94
CA ARG A 545 17.97 9.87 -0.37
C ARG A 545 18.03 11.40 -0.31
N PRO A 546 18.95 12.04 -1.06
CA PRO A 546 18.97 13.49 -1.15
C PRO A 546 17.67 14.01 -1.78
N LEU A 547 17.14 15.09 -1.21
CA LEU A 547 16.00 15.82 -1.76
C LEU A 547 16.40 16.43 -3.11
N GLY A 548 15.60 16.20 -4.14
CA GLY A 548 15.86 16.76 -5.47
C GLY A 548 15.53 15.82 -6.63
N ILE A 549 15.98 16.20 -7.82
CA ILE A 549 15.83 15.40 -9.03
C ILE A 549 16.99 14.42 -9.10
N VAL A 550 16.68 13.12 -9.12
CA VAL A 550 17.65 12.05 -9.37
C VAL A 550 17.51 11.62 -10.83
N LEU A 551 18.60 11.74 -11.57
CA LEU A 551 18.74 11.18 -12.91
C LEU A 551 19.34 9.77 -12.79
N SER A 552 18.70 8.81 -13.45
CA SER A 552 19.20 7.45 -13.58
C SER A 552 19.30 7.11 -15.06
N ALA A 553 20.41 6.50 -15.47
CA ALA A 553 20.60 6.00 -16.83
C ALA A 553 20.86 4.50 -16.73
N ALA A 554 20.21 3.73 -17.57
CA ALA A 554 20.41 2.29 -17.65
C ALA A 554 20.60 1.88 -19.11
N THR A 555 21.56 0.99 -19.33
CA THR A 555 21.81 0.33 -20.62
C THR A 555 21.91 -1.18 -20.39
N SER A 556 21.79 -1.95 -21.45
CA SER A 556 21.91 -3.40 -21.41
C SER A 556 22.58 -3.87 -22.68
N PHE A 557 23.65 -4.65 -22.53
CA PHE A 557 24.42 -5.20 -23.64
C PHE A 557 24.67 -6.70 -23.41
N TRP A 558 24.92 -7.42 -24.49
CA TRP A 558 25.18 -8.85 -24.44
C TRP A 558 26.68 -9.13 -24.33
N ILE A 559 27.08 -9.94 -23.34
CA ILE A 559 28.45 -10.41 -23.19
C ILE A 559 28.51 -11.87 -23.67
N PRO A 560 29.27 -12.19 -24.74
CA PRO A 560 29.38 -13.54 -25.28
C PRO A 560 30.34 -14.42 -24.47
N VAL A 561 30.16 -14.45 -23.14
CA VAL A 561 31.01 -15.19 -22.20
C VAL A 561 30.11 -15.93 -21.21
N PRO A 562 30.44 -17.17 -20.80
CA PRO A 562 29.64 -17.91 -19.82
C PRO A 562 29.43 -17.11 -18.51
N THR A 563 28.21 -17.16 -17.98
CA THR A 563 27.79 -16.39 -16.78
C THR A 563 28.72 -16.62 -15.59
N LYS A 564 29.17 -17.86 -15.36
CA LYS A 564 30.12 -18.20 -14.29
C LYS A 564 31.44 -17.44 -14.44
N ARG A 565 31.98 -17.31 -15.64
CA ARG A 565 33.24 -16.61 -15.89
C ARG A 565 33.08 -15.10 -15.69
N VAL A 566 31.93 -14.53 -16.07
CA VAL A 566 31.61 -13.12 -15.78
C VAL A 566 31.47 -12.90 -14.27
N PHE A 567 30.76 -13.79 -13.56
CA PHE A 567 30.62 -13.73 -12.11
C PHE A 567 31.96 -13.83 -11.39
N ASP A 568 32.79 -14.81 -11.77
CA ASP A 568 34.14 -14.98 -11.20
C ASP A 568 34.97 -13.72 -11.47
N PHE A 569 34.92 -13.17 -12.68
CA PHE A 569 35.59 -11.90 -13.02
C PHE A 569 35.10 -10.72 -12.17
N LEU A 570 33.79 -10.57 -11.94
CA LEU A 570 33.24 -9.51 -11.08
C LEU A 570 33.52 -9.73 -9.59
N ARG A 571 33.83 -10.97 -9.18
CA ARG A 571 34.14 -11.31 -7.79
C ARG A 571 35.56 -10.88 -7.38
N TYR A 572 36.51 -10.85 -8.32
CA TYR A 572 37.89 -10.45 -8.04
C TYR A 572 38.02 -8.93 -7.89
N GLU A 573 38.68 -8.49 -6.82
CA GLU A 573 38.82 -7.06 -6.45
C GLU A 573 39.52 -6.24 -7.54
N ASN A 574 40.59 -6.78 -8.12
CA ASN A 574 41.41 -6.10 -9.13
C ASN A 574 40.75 -5.96 -10.51
N SER A 575 39.70 -6.74 -10.79
CA SER A 575 38.93 -6.67 -12.04
C SER A 575 37.65 -5.84 -11.90
N ARG A 576 37.13 -5.65 -10.67
CA ARG A 576 36.01 -4.73 -10.43
C ARG A 576 36.33 -3.31 -10.91
N THR A 577 37.54 -2.82 -10.61
CA THR A 577 38.03 -1.49 -11.06
C THR A 577 38.18 -1.38 -12.57
N GLN A 578 38.45 -2.49 -13.27
CA GLN A 578 38.53 -2.51 -14.74
C GLN A 578 37.15 -2.38 -15.41
N VAL A 579 36.09 -2.83 -14.74
CA VAL A 579 34.70 -2.59 -15.19
C VAL A 579 34.30 -1.13 -14.97
N PHE A 580 34.68 -0.54 -13.83
CA PHE A 580 34.51 0.90 -13.59
C PHE A 580 35.29 1.77 -14.58
N ALA A 581 36.39 1.27 -15.17
CA ALA A 581 37.12 1.98 -16.23
C ALA A 581 36.40 1.99 -17.58
N CYS A 582 35.53 1.02 -17.88
CA CYS A 582 34.60 1.11 -19.01
C CYS A 582 33.46 2.13 -18.76
N GLU A 583 33.21 2.50 -17.50
CA GLU A 583 32.22 3.51 -17.09
C GLU A 583 32.80 4.93 -16.93
N ALA A 584 34.11 5.14 -17.15
CA ALA A 584 34.79 6.40 -16.86
C ALA A 584 34.36 7.62 -17.72
N TYR A 585 33.38 7.48 -18.62
CA TYR A 585 32.75 8.61 -19.31
C TYR A 585 31.40 9.04 -18.71
N LEU A 586 30.85 8.35 -17.71
CA LEU A 586 29.59 8.73 -17.05
C LEU A 586 29.70 8.55 -15.53
N HIS A 587 29.60 9.66 -14.81
CA HIS A 587 29.73 9.75 -13.36
C HIS A 587 28.85 8.75 -12.58
N ARG A 588 29.50 7.97 -11.70
CA ARG A 588 28.97 7.23 -10.54
C ARG A 588 27.75 6.34 -10.80
N PHE A 589 28.00 5.07 -11.13
CA PHE A 589 27.06 3.98 -10.87
C PHE A 589 27.65 2.97 -9.88
N LEU A 590 26.85 2.62 -8.87
CA LEU A 590 27.14 1.59 -7.87
C LEU A 590 26.64 0.25 -8.42
N LEU A 591 27.56 -0.60 -8.87
CA LEU A 591 27.33 -2.03 -8.99
C LEU A 591 27.60 -2.67 -7.62
N LEU A 592 26.55 -3.16 -6.97
CA LEU A 592 26.66 -4.08 -5.84
C LEU A 592 26.04 -5.40 -6.29
N CYS A 593 26.92 -6.39 -6.48
CA CYS A 593 26.58 -7.77 -6.81
C CYS A 593 25.76 -8.46 -5.72
#